data_AF-R7PU24-F1
#
_entry.id   AF-R7PU24-F1
#
_cell.length_a   1.000
_cell.length_b   1.000
_cell.length_c   1.000
_cell.angle_alpha   90.00
_cell.angle_beta   90.00
_cell.angle_gamma   90.00
#
_symmetry.space_group_name_H-M   'P 1'
#
loop_
_entity.id
_entity.type
_entity.pdbx_description
1 polymer ?
#
loop_
_entity_poly.entity_id
_entity_poly.type
_entity_poly.pdbx_seq_one_letter_code
_entity_poly.pdbx_strand_id
1 'polypeptide(L)' 'MKYIRYFETFEEYESWINVEENAEEAYRTEEKICVDGIILSHTNKSYEDVA' A
#
# COMPACT_ATOMS: atom_id res chain seq x y z
N MET A 1 -4.46 15.35 -0.96
CA MET A 1 -5.00 14.63 -2.13
C MET A 1 -4.53 13.20 -1.98
N LYS A 2 -5.41 12.20 -1.84
CA LYS A 2 -4.99 10.80 -1.68
C LYS A 2 -4.58 10.29 -3.07
N TYR A 3 -3.28 10.19 -3.32
CA TYR A 3 -2.74 9.64 -4.56
C TYR A 3 -3.00 8.12 -4.58
N ILE A 4 -3.33 7.59 -5.77
CA ILE A 4 -3.37 6.15 -6.00
C ILE A 4 -2.09 5.81 -6.76
N ARG A 5 -1.27 4.93 -6.20
CA ARG A 5 -0.08 4.40 -6.89
C ARG A 5 -0.48 3.20 -7.73
N TYR A 6 -0.02 3.16 -8.98
CA TYR A 6 -0.36 2.09 -9.91
C TYR A 6 0.87 1.22 -10.20
N PHE A 7 0.66 -0.10 -10.22
CA PHE A 7 1.62 -1.10 -10.65
C PHE A 7 0.96 -2.00 -11.70
N GLU A 8 1.71 -2.37 -12.73
CA GLU A 8 1.21 -3.26 -13.79
C GLU A 8 1.15 -4.71 -13.30
N THR A 9 2.06 -5.10 -12.41
CA THR A 9 2.16 -6.47 -11.87
C THR A 9 2.34 -6.51 -10.36
N PHE A 10 1.99 -7.65 -9.75
CA PHE A 10 2.27 -7.91 -8.33
C PHE A 10 3.76 -7.96 -8.02
N GLU A 11 4.59 -8.45 -8.93
CA GLU A 11 6.05 -8.51 -8.75
C GLU A 11 6.66 -7.11 -8.60
N GLU A 12 6.22 -6.15 -9.41
CA GLU A 12 6.66 -4.76 -9.29
C GLU A 12 6.20 -4.12 -7.98
N TYR A 13 4.96 -4.37 -7.58
CA TYR A 13 4.45 -3.92 -6.28
C TYR A 13 5.26 -4.53 -5.13
N GLU A 14 5.52 -5.83 -5.15
CA GLU A 14 6.29 -6.52 -4.10
C GLU A 14 7.73 -6.02 -4.04
N SER A 15 8.37 -5.80 -5.18
CA SER A 15 9.71 -5.20 -5.24
C SER A 15 9.73 -3.80 -4.64
N TRP A 16 8.69 -3.00 -4.88
CA TRP A 16 8.57 -1.65 -4.36
C TRP A 16 8.24 -1.59 -2.86
N ILE A 17 7.23 -2.33 -2.39
CA ILE A 17 6.77 -2.28 -0.99
C ILE A 17 7.77 -2.90 -0.01
N ASN A 18 8.65 -3.80 -0.48
CA ASN A 18 9.70 -4.40 0.35
C ASN A 18 10.82 -3.42 0.73
N VAL A 19 10.84 -2.21 0.16
CA VAL A 19 11.70 -1.13 0.61
C VAL A 19 11.06 -0.46 1.83
N GLU A 20 11.77 -0.43 2.96
CA GLU A 20 11.26 0.06 4.26
C GLU A 20 10.68 1.48 4.16
N GLU A 21 11.35 2.39 3.46
CA GLU A 21 10.88 3.78 3.26
C GLU A 21 9.56 3.86 2.50
N ASN A 22 9.37 3.01 1.47
CA ASN A 22 8.14 2.96 0.67
C ASN A 22 6.98 2.40 1.50
N ALA A 23 7.25 1.37 2.29
CA ALA A 23 6.28 0.82 3.22
C ALA A 23 5.86 1.90 4.25
N GLU A 24 6.82 2.53 4.93
CA GLU A 24 6.53 3.58 5.92
C GLU A 24 5.72 4.73 5.31
N GLU A 25 6.09 5.20 4.13
CA GLU A 25 5.35 6.25 3.42
C GLU A 25 3.92 5.83 3.10
N ALA A 26 3.74 4.63 2.52
CA ALA A 26 2.42 4.09 2.17
C ALA A 26 1.52 3.98 3.42
N TYR A 27 2.07 3.49 4.53
CA TYR A 27 1.34 3.38 5.81
C TYR A 27 1.01 4.74 6.42
N ARG A 28 1.97 5.68 6.47
CA ARG A 28 1.79 7.00 7.10
C ARG A 28 0.79 7.87 6.34
N THR A 29 0.79 7.76 5.01
CA THR A 29 -0.06 8.58 4.14
C THR A 29 -1.39 7.94 3.82
N GLU A 30 -1.61 6.69 4.25
CA GLU A 30 -2.72 5.85 3.83
C GLU A 30 -2.86 5.81 2.29
N GLU A 31 -1.72 5.70 1.60
CA GLU A 31 -1.67 5.64 0.14
C GLU A 31 -2.43 4.40 -0.34
N LYS A 32 -3.28 4.58 -1.35
CA LYS A 32 -3.98 3.47 -2.00
C LYS A 32 -3.10 2.94 -3.11
N ILE A 33 -3.00 1.63 -3.22
CA ILE A 33 -2.18 0.98 -4.24
C ILE A 33 -3.12 0.22 -5.17
N CYS A 34 -2.92 0.34 -6.48
CA CYS A 34 -3.67 -0.38 -7.50
C CYS A 34 -2.69 -1.28 -8.26
N VAL A 35 -2.93 -2.59 -8.25
CA VAL A 35 -2.09 -3.59 -8.91
C VAL A 35 -2.99 -4.39 -9.85
N ASP A 36 -2.74 -4.32 -11.15
CA ASP A 36 -3.57 -5.02 -12.16
C ASP A 36 -5.10 -4.78 -11.97
N GLY A 37 -5.48 -3.54 -11.65
CA GLY A 37 -6.87 -3.16 -11.38
C GLY A 37 -7.40 -3.55 -9.99
N ILE A 38 -6.62 -4.23 -9.14
CA ILE A 38 -6.96 -4.58 -7.76
C ILE A 38 -6.47 -3.48 -6.82
N ILE A 39 -7.38 -2.91 -6.02
CA ILE A 39 -7.02 -1.89 -5.03
C ILE A 39 -6.61 -2.56 -3.71
N LEU A 40 -5.36 -2.39 -3.33
CA LEU A 40 -4.80 -2.69 -2.02
C LEU A 40 -4.87 -1.44 -1.14
N SER A 41 -5.42 -1.59 0.06
CA SER A 41 -5.47 -0.53 1.07
C SER A 41 -4.75 -0.98 2.33
N HIS A 42 -3.66 -0.31 2.66
CA HIS A 42 -3.00 -0.48 3.94
C HIS A 42 -3.75 0.35 4.98
N THR A 43 -4.54 -0.31 5.82
CA THR A 43 -5.15 0.36 6.98
C THR A 43 -4.18 0.30 8.15
N ASN A 44 -3.76 1.46 8.66
CA ASN A 44 -3.09 1.57 9.96
C ASN A 44 -4.14 1.45 11.09
N LYS A 45 -4.90 0.36 11.08
CA LYS A 45 -5.70 -0.04 12.23
C LYS A 45 -4.84 -1.01 13.00
N SER A 46 -4.65 -0.73 14.29
CA SER A 46 -4.03 -1.72 15.16
C SER A 46 -4.87 -3.00 15.06
N TYR A 47 -4.24 -4.17 15.08
CA TYR A 47 -4.97 -5.44 15.09
C TYR A 47 -5.98 -5.51 16.25
N GLU A 48 -5.72 -4.75 17.32
CA GLU A 48 -6.59 -4.61 18.49
C GLU A 48 -7.90 -3.85 18.20
N ASP A 49 -7.96 -3.01 17.16
CA ASP A 49 -9.17 -2.24 16.77
C ASP A 49 -10.09 -3.00 15.79
N VAL A 50 -9.69 -4.18 15.32
CA VAL A 50 -10.40 -4.98 14.31
C VAL A 50 -11.03 -6.26 14.89
N ALA A 51 -10.91 -6.47 16.22
CA ALA A 51 -11.45 -7.63 16.94
C ALA A 51 -12.77 -7.34 17.68
#